data_AF-A0A934I186-F1
#
_entry.id   AF-A0A934I186-F1
#
_cell.length_a   1.000
_cell.length_b   1.000
_cell.length_c   1.000
_cell.angle_alpha   90.00
_cell.angle_beta   90.00
_cell.angle_gamma   90.00
#
_symmetry.space_group_name_H-M   'P 1'
#
loop_
_entity.id
_entity.type
_entity.pdbx_description
1 polymer ?
#
loop_
_entity_poly.entity_id
_entity_poly.type
_entity_poly.pdbx_seq_one_letter_code
_entity_poly.pdbx_strand_id
1 'polypeptide(L)'
;MGFEELLKIALIVASVIQFFLSFIKGRSINKEYGDKLFILNLGYAKRRFLALLFIGLIAYFIYVIITGYFTMLGIFIVVYFLLSIYDFSKLKIITSTGIGQKSFYSNSYYNFTDWSSIVEWNWSKDKEDLLIFKIRKNEKIQTKDWIVSTSEREAINELFEKYIDKV
;
A
#
# COMPACT_ATOMS: atom_id res chain seq x y z
N MET A 1 -30.64 -13.97 -13.25
CA MET A 1 -29.93 -13.39 -12.10
C MET A 1 -29.86 -11.88 -12.31
N GLY A 2 -30.32 -11.08 -11.35
CA GLY A 2 -30.41 -9.62 -11.52
C GLY A 2 -29.04 -8.93 -11.41
N PHE A 3 -28.91 -7.73 -11.99
CA PHE A 3 -27.67 -6.94 -11.93
C PHE A 3 -27.19 -6.71 -10.48
N GLU A 4 -28.12 -6.43 -9.57
CA GLU A 4 -27.81 -6.23 -8.15
C GLU A 4 -27.17 -7.45 -7.50
N GLU A 5 -27.66 -8.65 -7.85
CA GLU A 5 -27.16 -9.90 -7.29
C GLU A 5 -25.77 -10.23 -7.83
N LEU A 6 -25.52 -9.95 -9.12
CA LEU A 6 -24.20 -10.09 -9.73
C LEU A 6 -23.20 -9.10 -9.10
N LEU A 7 -23.61 -7.87 -8.85
CA LEU A 7 -22.79 -6.86 -8.17
C LEU A 7 -22.46 -7.26 -6.73
N LYS A 8 -23.42 -7.83 -5.99
CA LYS A 8 -23.17 -8.38 -4.63
C LYS A 8 -22.10 -9.46 -4.66
N ILE A 9 -22.22 -10.43 -5.57
CA ILE A 9 -21.22 -11.51 -5.69
C ILE A 9 -19.85 -10.92 -6.04
N ALA A 10 -19.77 -10.02 -7.02
CA ALA A 10 -18.52 -9.38 -7.40
C ALA A 10 -17.86 -8.64 -6.22
N LEU A 11 -18.64 -7.88 -5.44
CA LEU A 11 -18.16 -7.17 -4.25
C LEU A 11 -17.67 -8.12 -3.15
N ILE A 12 -18.38 -9.23 -2.91
CA ILE A 12 -17.96 -10.23 -1.93
C ILE A 12 -16.62 -10.84 -2.35
N VAL A 13 -16.51 -11.29 -3.59
CA VAL A 13 -15.27 -11.90 -4.12
C VAL A 13 -14.13 -10.90 -4.06
N ALA A 14 -14.34 -9.65 -4.51
CA ALA A 14 -13.34 -8.60 -4.45
C ALA A 14 -12.91 -8.31 -3.00
N SER A 15 -13.85 -8.22 -2.07
CA SER A 15 -13.57 -7.97 -0.65
C SER A 15 -12.77 -9.10 0.00
N VAL A 16 -13.11 -10.37 -0.29
CA VAL A 16 -12.37 -11.53 0.22
C VAL A 16 -10.95 -11.56 -0.32
N ILE A 17 -10.78 -11.36 -1.63
CA ILE A 17 -9.46 -11.30 -2.28
C ILE A 17 -8.64 -10.17 -1.68
N GLN A 18 -9.22 -8.97 -1.57
CA GLN A 18 -8.55 -7.80 -1.02
C GLN A 18 -8.18 -8.00 0.44
N PHE A 19 -9.09 -8.56 1.26
CA PHE A 19 -8.78 -8.89 2.65
C PHE A 19 -7.59 -9.84 2.75
N PHE A 20 -7.59 -10.92 1.97
CA PHE A 20 -6.46 -11.86 1.93
C PHE A 20 -5.17 -11.17 1.51
N LEU A 21 -5.18 -10.37 0.44
CA LEU A 21 -3.99 -9.67 -0.05
C LEU A 21 -3.49 -8.59 0.91
N SER A 22 -4.39 -7.87 1.57
CA SER A 22 -4.05 -6.72 2.40
C SER A 22 -3.66 -7.09 3.83
N PHE A 23 -4.24 -8.14 4.39
CA PHE A 23 -4.05 -8.52 5.80
C PHE A 23 -3.23 -9.78 5.99
N ILE A 24 -3.35 -10.76 5.08
CA ILE A 24 -2.69 -12.06 5.20
C ILE A 24 -1.41 -12.05 4.37
N LYS A 25 -1.52 -11.81 3.07
CA LYS A 25 -0.39 -11.86 2.14
C LYS A 25 0.52 -10.65 2.36
N GLY A 26 1.79 -10.91 2.68
CA GLY A 26 2.80 -9.87 2.79
C GLY A 26 2.87 -9.17 4.14
N ARG A 27 2.03 -9.52 5.13
CA ARG A 27 2.27 -9.09 6.51
C ARG A 27 3.58 -9.70 6.99
N SER A 28 4.51 -8.86 7.42
CA SER A 28 5.73 -9.35 8.05
C SER A 28 5.47 -9.49 9.56
N ILE A 29 5.57 -10.72 10.04
CA ILE A 29 5.35 -11.07 11.45
C ILE A 29 6.73 -11.31 12.07
N ASN A 30 6.98 -10.72 13.24
CA ASN A 30 8.13 -10.98 14.10
C ASN A 30 9.52 -10.66 13.49
N LYS A 31 9.80 -9.39 13.20
CA LYS A 31 11.17 -8.90 13.07
C LYS A 31 11.32 -7.55 13.78
N GLU A 32 12.47 -7.32 14.40
CA GLU A 32 12.89 -5.96 14.74
C GLU A 32 13.25 -5.25 13.43
N TYR A 33 12.45 -4.25 13.05
CA TYR A 33 12.62 -3.50 11.81
C TYR A 33 13.56 -2.31 11.96
N GLY A 34 14.36 -2.27 13.03
CA GLY A 34 15.31 -1.20 13.33
C GLY A 34 14.69 0.19 13.47
N ASP A 35 15.56 1.19 13.47
CA ASP A 35 15.18 2.59 13.57
C ASP A 35 14.56 3.08 12.27
N LYS A 36 13.52 3.89 12.41
CA LYS A 36 12.82 4.50 11.29
C LYS A 36 13.62 5.71 10.79
N LEU A 37 14.13 5.60 9.56
CA LEU A 37 14.99 6.63 8.97
C LEU A 37 14.20 7.58 8.08
N PHE A 38 13.25 7.06 7.29
CA PHE A 38 12.49 7.87 6.34
C PHE A 38 11.09 7.29 6.09
N ILE A 39 10.11 8.16 5.84
CA ILE A 39 8.79 7.79 5.31
C ILE A 39 8.57 8.55 4.04
N LEU A 40 8.22 7.84 2.97
CA LEU A 40 7.86 8.50 1.72
C LEU A 40 6.50 9.14 1.85
N ASN A 41 6.38 10.34 1.31
CA ASN A 41 5.11 11.02 1.15
C ASN A 41 4.12 10.15 0.36
N LEU A 42 2.85 10.14 0.76
CA LEU A 42 1.81 9.67 -0.16
C LEU A 42 1.85 10.56 -1.40
N GLY A 43 1.94 9.93 -2.57
CA GLY A 43 1.70 10.62 -3.83
C GLY A 43 0.33 11.31 -3.83
N TYR A 44 0.25 12.49 -4.43
CA TYR A 44 -0.97 13.31 -4.48
C TYR A 44 -2.19 12.53 -5.00
N ALA A 45 -2.00 11.68 -6.01
CA ALA A 45 -3.06 10.83 -6.55
C ALA A 45 -3.65 9.89 -5.49
N LYS A 46 -2.79 9.25 -4.68
CA LYS A 46 -3.21 8.33 -3.61
C LYS A 46 -3.98 9.07 -2.52
N ARG A 47 -3.54 10.28 -2.14
CA ARG A 47 -4.25 11.14 -1.17
C ARG A 47 -5.62 11.55 -1.69
N ARG A 48 -5.70 12.01 -2.95
CA ARG A 48 -6.98 12.39 -3.60
C ARG A 48 -7.94 11.21 -3.66
N PHE A 49 -7.45 10.03 -4.04
CA PHE A 49 -8.27 8.82 -4.08
C PHE A 49 -8.82 8.44 -2.70
N LEU A 50 -7.98 8.45 -1.67
CA LEU A 50 -8.43 8.24 -0.28
C LEU A 50 -9.49 9.27 0.13
N ALA A 51 -9.30 10.55 -0.17
CA ALA A 51 -10.26 11.60 0.14
C ALA A 51 -11.61 11.33 -0.55
N LEU A 52 -11.61 10.92 -1.81
CA LEU A 52 -12.83 10.55 -2.54
C LEU A 52 -13.55 9.36 -1.90
N LEU A 53 -12.82 8.33 -1.45
CA LEU A 53 -13.41 7.21 -0.72
C LEU A 53 -14.08 7.67 0.59
N PHE A 54 -13.44 8.56 1.35
CA PHE A 54 -14.02 9.11 2.57
C PHE A 54 -15.28 9.95 2.28
N ILE A 55 -15.24 10.81 1.27
CA ILE A 55 -16.42 11.60 0.85
C ILE A 55 -17.56 10.65 0.45
N GLY A 56 -17.27 9.59 -0.31
CA GLY A 56 -18.25 8.58 -0.70
C GLY A 56 -18.88 7.87 0.49
N LEU A 57 -18.08 7.48 1.50
CA LEU A 57 -18.60 6.90 2.75
C LEU A 57 -19.52 7.88 3.49
N ILE A 58 -19.10 9.13 3.66
CA ILE A 58 -19.88 10.15 4.37
C ILE A 58 -21.22 10.39 3.65
N ALA A 59 -21.19 10.55 2.33
CA ALA A 59 -22.40 10.73 1.53
C ALA A 59 -23.36 9.53 1.67
N TYR A 60 -22.82 8.30 1.67
CA TYR A 60 -23.62 7.09 1.89
C TYR A 60 -24.28 7.07 3.28
N PHE A 61 -23.54 7.38 4.34
CA PHE A 61 -24.12 7.42 5.69
C PHE A 61 -25.19 8.50 5.84
N ILE A 62 -24.99 9.69 5.26
CA ILE A 62 -26.01 10.75 5.24
C ILE A 62 -27.29 10.25 4.54
N TYR A 63 -27.15 9.59 3.39
CA TYR A 63 -28.28 9.00 2.67
C TYR A 63 -29.05 7.98 3.53
N VAL A 64 -28.34 7.07 4.20
CA VAL A 64 -28.96 6.05 5.08
C VAL A 64 -29.70 6.73 6.24
N ILE A 65 -29.12 7.76 6.86
CA ILE A 65 -29.75 8.49 7.96
C ILE A 65 -31.05 9.19 7.51
N ILE A 66 -31.03 9.83 6.34
CA ILE A 66 -32.20 10.56 5.80
C ILE A 66 -33.32 9.60 5.41
N THR A 67 -32.98 8.49 4.74
CA THR A 67 -33.97 7.57 4.15
C THR A 67 -34.39 6.45 5.10
N GLY A 68 -33.64 6.21 6.17
CA GLY A 68 -33.81 5.05 7.06
C GLY A 68 -33.54 3.71 6.38
N TYR A 69 -33.06 3.69 5.13
CA TYR A 69 -32.96 2.49 4.32
C TYR A 69 -31.52 1.96 4.27
N PHE A 70 -31.29 0.85 4.98
CA PHE A 70 -30.00 0.17 5.00
C PHE A 70 -30.07 -1.13 4.21
N THR A 71 -29.29 -1.25 3.14
CA THR A 71 -29.31 -2.41 2.25
C THR A 71 -28.07 -3.28 2.43
N MET A 72 -28.25 -4.59 2.22
CA MET A 72 -27.13 -5.55 2.18
C MET A 72 -26.07 -5.15 1.13
N LEU A 73 -26.49 -4.63 -0.03
CA LEU A 73 -25.56 -4.12 -1.04
C LEU A 73 -24.72 -2.96 -0.49
N GLY A 74 -25.34 -2.02 0.21
CA GLY A 74 -24.66 -0.89 0.81
C GLY A 74 -23.66 -1.29 1.88
N ILE A 75 -23.97 -2.32 2.70
CA ILE A 75 -23.01 -2.92 3.63
C ILE A 75 -21.77 -3.41 2.89
N PHE A 76 -21.95 -4.17 1.80
CA PHE A 76 -20.82 -4.69 1.03
C PHE A 76 -19.97 -3.58 0.42
N ILE A 77 -20.58 -2.49 -0.05
CA ILE A 77 -19.85 -1.31 -0.55
C ILE A 77 -19.04 -0.67 0.58
N VAL A 78 -19.63 -0.47 1.76
CA VAL A 78 -18.92 0.11 2.92
C VAL A 78 -17.74 -0.77 3.33
N VAL A 79 -17.92 -2.09 3.44
CA VAL A 79 -16.85 -3.04 3.75
C VAL A 79 -15.72 -2.93 2.72
N TYR A 80 -16.05 -2.92 1.43
CA TYR A 80 -15.06 -2.78 0.37
C TYR A 80 -14.30 -1.44 0.44
N PHE A 81 -14.99 -0.34 0.76
CA PHE A 81 -14.36 0.97 0.93
C PHE A 81 -13.43 0.99 2.14
N LEU A 82 -13.82 0.39 3.27
CA LEU A 82 -12.95 0.28 4.46
C LEU A 82 -11.69 -0.54 4.16
N LEU A 83 -11.83 -1.67 3.46
CA LEU A 83 -10.69 -2.47 3.02
C LEU A 83 -9.76 -1.68 2.08
N SER A 84 -10.34 -0.86 1.20
CA SER A 84 -9.60 0.01 0.29
C SER A 84 -8.84 1.09 1.03
N ILE A 85 -9.51 1.81 1.93
CA ILE A 85 -8.86 2.82 2.79
C ILE A 85 -7.71 2.19 3.56
N TYR A 86 -7.90 1.00 4.13
CA TYR A 86 -6.84 0.30 4.83
C TYR A 86 -5.62 0.05 3.94
N ASP A 87 -5.80 -0.51 2.75
CA ASP A 87 -4.69 -0.83 1.85
C ASP A 87 -3.99 0.43 1.32
N PHE A 88 -4.77 1.43 0.91
CA PHE A 88 -4.24 2.70 0.41
C PHE A 88 -3.61 3.57 1.52
N SER A 89 -3.88 3.30 2.79
CA SER A 89 -3.21 3.99 3.92
C SER A 89 -1.78 3.51 4.19
N LYS A 90 -1.35 2.39 3.59
CA LYS A 90 0.02 1.87 3.79
C LYS A 90 1.06 2.85 3.23
N LEU A 91 2.01 3.24 4.07
CA LEU A 91 3.11 4.15 3.76
C LEU A 91 4.35 3.36 3.40
N LYS A 92 5.10 3.80 2.40
CA LYS A 92 6.43 3.24 2.16
C LYS A 92 7.40 3.82 3.18
N ILE A 93 8.23 2.97 3.76
CA ILE A 93 9.14 3.32 4.85
C ILE A 93 10.53 2.76 4.59
N ILE A 94 11.53 3.50 5.04
CA ILE A 94 12.94 3.12 5.05
C ILE A 94 13.40 3.09 6.50
N THR A 95 14.12 2.03 6.85
CA THR A 95 14.61 1.77 8.21
C THR A 95 16.08 1.40 8.18
N SER A 96 16.72 1.29 9.35
CA SER A 96 18.12 0.87 9.44
C SER A 96 18.36 -0.58 8.99
N THR A 97 17.33 -1.44 8.99
CA THR A 97 17.47 -2.85 8.58
C THR A 97 16.95 -3.16 7.18
N GLY A 98 16.14 -2.27 6.59
CA GLY A 98 15.60 -2.46 5.24
C GLY A 98 14.51 -1.49 4.85
N ILE A 99 13.75 -1.87 3.83
CA ILE A 99 12.66 -1.08 3.25
C ILE A 99 11.35 -1.87 3.22
N GLY A 100 10.22 -1.19 3.28
CA GLY A 100 8.92 -1.86 3.19
C GLY A 100 7.74 -0.91 3.23
N GLN A 101 6.61 -1.45 3.67
CA GLN A 101 5.39 -0.69 3.90
C GLN A 101 4.98 -0.77 5.36
N LYS A 102 4.41 0.30 5.88
CA LYS A 102 3.85 0.37 7.23
C LYS A 102 2.41 0.85 7.17
N SER A 103 1.52 0.07 7.75
CA SER A 103 0.13 0.49 7.90
C SER A 103 0.05 1.62 8.91
N PHE A 104 -0.63 2.71 8.54
CA PHE A 104 -0.91 3.82 9.44
C PHE A 104 -1.77 3.36 10.64
N TYR A 105 -2.77 2.51 10.39
CA TYR A 105 -3.75 2.13 11.41
C TYR A 105 -3.30 1.00 12.33
N SER A 106 -2.64 -0.03 11.79
CA SER A 106 -2.28 -1.22 12.57
C SER A 106 -0.82 -1.22 13.04
N ASN A 107 -0.05 -0.19 12.68
CA ASN A 107 1.39 -0.08 12.91
C ASN A 107 2.22 -1.28 12.38
N SER A 108 1.57 -2.19 11.64
CA SER A 108 2.15 -3.44 11.14
C SER A 108 2.98 -3.18 9.90
N TYR A 109 4.05 -3.95 9.76
CA TYR A 109 4.95 -3.90 8.62
C TYR A 109 4.48 -4.91 7.55
N TYR A 110 4.66 -4.52 6.29
CA TYR A 110 4.22 -5.27 5.12
C TYR A 110 5.30 -5.22 4.05
N ASN A 111 5.44 -6.33 3.32
CA ASN A 111 6.36 -6.47 2.18
C ASN A 111 7.78 -5.99 2.49
N PHE A 112 8.22 -6.18 3.74
CA PHE A 112 9.51 -5.72 4.21
C PHE A 112 10.63 -6.54 3.55
N THR A 113 11.66 -5.84 3.10
CA THR A 113 12.84 -6.37 2.43
C THR A 113 14.07 -5.84 3.16
N ASP A 114 14.89 -6.75 3.67
CA ASP A 114 16.15 -6.42 4.33
C ASP A 114 17.14 -5.86 3.29
N TRP A 115 18.01 -4.93 3.69
CA TRP A 115 18.98 -4.32 2.77
C TRP A 115 19.83 -5.34 2.02
N SER A 116 20.28 -6.40 2.70
CA SER A 116 21.07 -7.50 2.14
C SER A 116 20.35 -8.29 1.03
N SER A 117 19.03 -8.16 0.93
CA SER A 117 18.24 -8.80 -0.12
C SER A 117 18.14 -7.95 -1.38
N ILE A 118 18.48 -6.67 -1.34
CA ILE A 118 18.46 -5.78 -2.50
C ILE A 118 19.78 -5.91 -3.24
N VAL A 119 19.72 -6.33 -4.51
CA VAL A 119 20.91 -6.62 -5.32
C VAL A 119 21.24 -5.51 -6.32
N GLU A 120 20.25 -4.70 -6.69
CA GLU A 120 20.42 -3.61 -7.65
C GLU A 120 19.30 -2.60 -7.41
N TRP A 121 19.59 -1.32 -7.59
CA TRP A 121 18.59 -0.26 -7.60
C TRP A 121 19.00 0.82 -8.60
N ASN A 122 18.02 1.42 -9.26
CA ASN A 122 18.21 2.47 -10.26
C ASN A 122 16.93 3.30 -10.39
N TRP A 123 17.08 4.57 -10.76
CA TRP A 123 15.94 5.37 -11.21
C TRP A 123 15.54 4.97 -12.62
N SER A 124 14.23 4.95 -12.91
CA SER A 124 13.74 4.71 -14.26
C SER A 124 14.23 5.82 -15.20
N LYS A 125 14.61 5.42 -16.42
CA LYS A 125 15.00 6.36 -17.49
C LYS A 125 13.79 7.07 -18.10
N ASP A 126 12.62 6.45 -18.03
CA ASP A 126 11.39 6.94 -18.66
C ASP A 126 10.53 7.78 -17.70
N LYS A 127 10.71 7.59 -16.38
CA LYS A 127 9.92 8.25 -15.33
C LYS A 127 10.80 8.70 -14.19
N GLU A 128 10.95 10.02 -14.04
CA GLU A 128 11.83 10.62 -13.03
C GLU A 128 11.43 10.31 -11.58
N ASP A 129 10.16 10.01 -11.34
CA ASP A 129 9.58 9.73 -10.03
C ASP A 129 9.57 8.23 -9.68
N LEU A 130 10.14 7.37 -10.53
CA LEU A 130 10.09 5.93 -10.36
C LEU A 130 11.45 5.34 -9.97
N LEU A 131 11.55 4.86 -8.73
CA LEU A 131 12.66 4.05 -8.24
C LEU A 131 12.40 2.58 -8.56
N ILE A 132 13.34 1.91 -9.22
CA ILE A 132 13.28 0.49 -9.53
C ILE A 132 14.38 -0.23 -8.74
N PHE A 133 14.05 -1.33 -8.08
CA PHE A 133 15.03 -2.14 -7.37
C PHE A 133 14.75 -3.63 -7.54
N LYS A 134 15.83 -4.42 -7.55
CA LYS A 134 15.80 -5.87 -7.69
C LYS A 134 16.08 -6.49 -6.32
N ILE A 135 15.22 -7.43 -5.93
CA ILE A 135 15.34 -8.16 -4.68
C ILE A 135 15.61 -9.63 -4.95
N ARG A 136 16.54 -10.23 -4.21
CA ARG A 136 16.77 -11.67 -4.19
C ARG A 136 15.86 -12.30 -3.13
N LYS A 137 14.94 -13.16 -3.57
CA LYS A 137 14.02 -13.89 -2.69
C LYS A 137 13.89 -15.33 -3.15
N ASN A 138 14.24 -16.28 -2.28
CA ASN A 138 14.24 -17.73 -2.58
C ASN A 138 14.96 -18.03 -3.91
N GLU A 139 16.20 -17.52 -4.04
CA GLU A 139 17.06 -17.68 -5.23
C GLU A 139 16.54 -17.04 -6.53
N LYS A 140 15.35 -16.42 -6.51
CA LYS A 140 14.79 -15.69 -7.65
C LYS A 140 14.99 -14.20 -7.47
N ILE A 141 15.32 -13.52 -8.58
CA ILE A 141 15.37 -12.06 -8.63
C ILE A 141 13.97 -11.55 -8.99
N GLN A 142 13.44 -10.65 -8.17
CA GLN A 142 12.17 -9.98 -8.43
C GLN A 142 12.41 -8.48 -8.57
N THR A 143 11.88 -7.88 -9.64
CA THR A 143 11.85 -6.43 -9.80
C THR A 143 10.69 -5.83 -9.02
N LYS A 144 10.96 -4.75 -8.31
CA LYS A 144 10.00 -3.94 -7.57
C LYS A 144 10.19 -2.49 -7.93
N ASP A 145 9.13 -1.72 -7.80
CA ASP A 145 9.10 -0.31 -8.16
C ASP A 145 8.40 0.52 -7.10
N TRP A 146 8.99 1.66 -6.79
CA TRP A 146 8.43 2.66 -5.92
C TRP A 146 8.29 3.99 -6.67
N ILE A 147 7.05 4.48 -6.79
CA ILE A 147 6.80 5.91 -7.04
C ILE A 147 7.25 6.72 -5.82
N VAL A 148 8.10 7.72 -6.03
CA VAL A 148 8.74 8.62 -5.07
C VAL A 148 8.62 10.06 -5.57
N SER A 149 8.36 11.03 -4.68
CA SER A 149 8.41 12.43 -5.11
C SER A 149 9.84 12.85 -5.47
N THR A 150 10.00 13.65 -6.52
CA THR A 150 11.31 14.17 -6.95
C THR A 150 12.03 14.95 -5.83
N SER A 151 11.29 15.58 -4.91
CA SER A 151 11.86 16.26 -3.74
C SER A 151 12.45 15.33 -2.68
N GLU A 152 12.13 14.04 -2.72
CA GLU A 152 12.64 13.03 -1.77
C GLU A 152 13.81 12.23 -2.37
N ARG A 153 14.14 12.45 -3.65
CA ARG A 153 15.10 11.66 -4.41
C ARG A 153 16.50 11.68 -3.81
N GLU A 154 16.98 12.85 -3.42
CA GLU A 154 18.32 13.02 -2.84
C GLU A 154 18.47 12.23 -1.53
N ALA A 155 17.52 12.40 -0.61
CA ALA A 155 17.50 11.65 0.65
C ALA A 155 17.40 10.13 0.43
N ILE A 156 16.65 9.68 -0.58
CA ILE A 156 16.60 8.26 -0.93
C ILE A 156 17.93 7.77 -1.49
N ASN A 157 18.59 8.54 -2.35
CA ASN A 157 19.90 8.17 -2.89
C ASN A 157 20.90 7.98 -1.76
N GLU A 158 21.00 8.93 -0.83
CA GLU A 158 21.91 8.83 0.31
C GLU A 158 21.67 7.56 1.14
N LEU A 159 20.40 7.22 1.40
CA LEU A 159 20.04 6.01 2.15
C LEU A 159 20.38 4.74 1.37
N PHE A 160 20.02 4.67 0.09
CA PHE A 160 20.29 3.48 -0.73
C PHE A 160 21.79 3.28 -0.95
N GLU A 161 22.56 4.34 -1.20
CA GLU A 161 24.02 4.28 -1.31
C GLU A 161 24.70 3.87 0.01
N LYS A 162 24.16 4.31 1.15
CA LYS A 162 24.71 3.96 2.47
C LYS A 162 24.51 2.50 2.83
N TYR A 163 23.36 1.91 2.48
CA TYR A 163 22.97 0.58 2.95
C TYR A 163 23.09 -0.53 1.90
N ILE A 164 23.22 -0.19 0.63
CA ILE A 164 23.45 -1.15 -0.45
C ILE A 164 24.85 -0.88 -0.96
N ASP A 165 25.80 -1.74 -0.54
CA ASP A 165 27.17 -1.67 -1.03
C ASP A 165 27.18 -1.70 -2.56
N LYS A 166 27.96 -0.77 -3.15
CA LYS A 166 28.31 -0.82 -4.57
C LYS A 166 29.14 -2.09 -4.79
N VAL A 167 28.48 -3.18 -5.19
CA VAL A 167 29.16 -4.33 -5.80
C VAL A 167 29.69 -3.92 -7.16
#